data_AF-A0A7S3L8Z2-F1
#
_entry.id   AF-A0A7S3L8Z2-F1
#
_cell.length_a   1.000
_cell.length_b   1.000
_cell.length_c   1.000
_cell.angle_alpha   90.00
_cell.angle_beta   90.00
_cell.angle_gamma   90.00
#
_symmetry.space_group_name_H-M   'P 1'
#
loop_
_entity.id
_entity.type
_entity.pdbx_description
1 polymer ?
#
loop_
_entity_poly.entity_id
_entity_poly.type
_entity_poly.pdbx_seq_one_letter_code
_entity_poly.pdbx_strand_id
1 'polypeptide(L)'
;DGGIPRFYRGVLPALMQGPLSRFGDTAANTGVLTAMNTMHATRDLPVGVKTVAASTAAALFRIFLMPIDTVKTTMQVTGKFSAVVDKMKIGGPLILYNGALAAASATFVGHYPWFFTYNYLSEKIPKQDTQLAELGRRALLGFCSSAVSDTCSNSIRVIKVYKQSHP
;
A
#
# COMPACT_ATOMS: atom_id res chain seq x y z
N ASP A 1 8.89 30.45 -7.51
CA ASP A 1 7.62 29.70 -7.69
C ASP A 1 7.61 28.90 -8.99
N GLY A 2 7.16 27.64 -8.95
CA GLY A 2 7.38 26.64 -10.02
C GLY A 2 6.28 26.48 -11.08
N GLY A 3 5.25 27.34 -11.08
CA GLY A 3 4.16 27.32 -12.06
C GLY A 3 3.39 25.99 -12.18
N ILE A 4 2.53 25.91 -13.20
CA ILE A 4 1.74 24.72 -13.56
C ILE A 4 2.62 23.46 -13.81
N PRO A 5 3.82 23.55 -14.45
CA PRO A 5 4.66 22.38 -14.69
C PRO A 5 5.13 21.65 -13.41
N ARG A 6 5.09 22.30 -12.24
CA ARG A 6 5.44 21.68 -10.96
C ARG A 6 4.56 20.48 -10.63
N PHE A 7 3.27 20.50 -10.99
CA PHE A 7 2.33 19.41 -10.70
C PHE A 7 2.65 18.11 -11.44
N TYR A 8 3.41 18.18 -12.55
CA TYR A 8 3.76 17.04 -13.39
C TYR A 8 5.15 16.47 -13.10
N ARG A 9 5.90 17.05 -12.16
CA ARG A 9 7.23 16.55 -11.79
C ARG A 9 7.11 15.16 -11.17
N GLY A 10 7.76 14.18 -11.78
CA GLY A 10 7.68 12.78 -11.33
C GLY A 10 6.37 12.07 -11.69
N VAL A 11 5.58 12.59 -12.65
CA VAL A 11 4.35 11.92 -13.09
C VAL A 11 4.62 10.52 -13.68
N LEU A 12 5.69 10.37 -14.47
CA LEU A 12 6.05 9.08 -15.07
C LEU A 12 6.31 7.98 -14.03
N PRO A 13 7.22 8.15 -13.05
CA PRO A 13 7.42 7.14 -12.03
C PRO A 13 6.18 6.97 -11.13
N ALA A 14 5.35 8.01 -10.95
CA ALA A 14 4.08 7.88 -10.24
C ALA A 14 3.06 6.99 -10.98
N LEU A 15 2.96 7.13 -12.31
CA LEU A 15 2.11 6.30 -13.18
C LEU A 15 2.56 4.84 -13.22
N MET A 16 3.84 4.56 -12.98
CA MET A 16 4.33 3.19 -12.80
C MET A 16 4.03 2.66 -11.38
N GLN A 17 4.36 3.45 -10.36
CA GLN A 17 4.26 3.03 -8.97
C GLN A 17 2.81 2.74 -8.53
N GLY A 18 1.85 3.57 -8.94
CA GLY A 18 0.45 3.45 -8.52
C GLY A 18 -0.16 2.10 -8.87
N PRO A 19 -0.20 1.72 -10.15
CA PRO A 19 -0.70 0.42 -10.61
C PRO A 19 0.07 -0.75 -10.00
N LEU A 20 1.41 -0.68 -9.95
CA LEU A 20 2.24 -1.75 -9.37
C LEU A 20 1.91 -1.97 -7.89
N SER A 21 1.81 -0.90 -7.10
CA SER A 21 1.46 -0.99 -5.68
C SER A 21 0.08 -1.60 -5.49
N ARG A 22 -0.93 -1.18 -6.28
CA ARG A 22 -2.29 -1.70 -6.17
C ARG A 22 -2.42 -3.15 -6.60
N PHE A 23 -1.69 -3.53 -7.65
CA PHE A 23 -1.54 -4.91 -8.06
C PHE A 23 -0.94 -5.73 -6.92
N GLY A 24 0.19 -5.29 -6.36
CA GLY A 24 0.89 -5.97 -5.26
C GLY A 24 -0.01 -6.20 -4.04
N ASP A 25 -0.73 -5.17 -3.59
CA ASP A 25 -1.66 -5.27 -2.47
C ASP A 25 -2.74 -6.34 -2.73
N THR A 26 -3.36 -6.31 -3.92
CA THR A 26 -4.45 -7.23 -4.27
C THR A 26 -3.96 -8.66 -4.50
N ALA A 27 -2.82 -8.81 -5.17
CA ALA A 27 -2.18 -10.08 -5.43
C ALA A 27 -1.69 -10.72 -4.13
N ALA A 28 -1.12 -9.94 -3.21
CA ALA A 28 -0.73 -10.41 -1.89
C ALA A 28 -1.95 -10.90 -1.10
N ASN A 29 -3.05 -10.14 -1.06
CA ASN A 29 -4.25 -10.58 -0.35
C ASN A 29 -4.87 -11.84 -0.97
N THR A 30 -5.25 -11.77 -2.25
CA THR A 30 -5.95 -12.88 -2.91
C THR A 30 -5.04 -14.11 -3.02
N GLY A 31 -3.77 -13.92 -3.36
CA GLY A 31 -2.80 -15.00 -3.54
C GLY A 31 -2.48 -15.71 -2.23
N VAL A 32 -2.18 -14.97 -1.15
CA VAL A 32 -1.87 -15.58 0.15
C VAL A 32 -3.10 -16.28 0.73
N LEU A 33 -4.29 -15.66 0.68
CA LEU A 33 -5.51 -16.32 1.14
C LEU A 33 -5.79 -17.61 0.36
N THR A 34 -5.65 -17.59 -0.96
CA THR A 34 -5.86 -18.77 -1.80
C THR A 34 -4.87 -19.87 -1.45
N ALA A 35 -3.58 -19.55 -1.37
CA ALA A 35 -2.53 -20.51 -1.00
C ALA A 35 -2.76 -21.10 0.40
N MET A 36 -3.14 -20.28 1.37
CA MET A 36 -3.41 -20.76 2.73
C MET A 36 -4.70 -21.58 2.84
N ASN A 37 -5.68 -21.34 1.96
CA ASN A 37 -6.91 -22.12 1.91
C ASN A 37 -6.72 -23.49 1.24
N THR A 38 -5.77 -23.64 0.31
CA THR A 38 -5.50 -24.92 -0.35
C THR A 38 -4.64 -25.87 0.49
N MET A 39 -3.86 -25.35 1.43
CA MET A 39 -3.01 -26.15 2.31
C MET A 39 -3.79 -26.69 3.52
N HIS A 40 -3.73 -28.01 3.75
CA HIS A 40 -4.44 -28.68 4.85
C HIS A 40 -4.06 -28.14 6.24
N ALA A 41 -2.83 -27.66 6.42
CA ALA A 41 -2.34 -27.11 7.69
C ALA A 41 -2.88 -25.70 8.01
N THR A 42 -3.24 -24.91 7.01
CA THR A 42 -3.59 -23.49 7.19
C THR A 42 -5.02 -23.14 6.81
N ARG A 43 -5.76 -24.08 6.22
CA ARG A 43 -7.13 -23.84 5.72
C ARG A 43 -8.11 -23.43 6.83
N ASP A 44 -7.94 -23.97 8.04
CA ASP A 44 -8.85 -23.76 9.17
C ASP A 44 -8.42 -22.55 10.03
N LEU A 45 -7.36 -21.84 9.63
CA LEU A 45 -6.92 -20.64 10.33
C LEU A 45 -7.93 -19.49 10.18
N PRO A 46 -8.11 -18.67 11.23
CA PRO A 46 -8.94 -17.47 11.16
C PRO A 46 -8.48 -16.53 10.05
N VAL A 47 -9.46 -15.86 9.42
CA VAL A 47 -9.22 -14.90 8.33
C VAL A 47 -8.21 -13.80 8.71
N GLY A 48 -8.17 -13.41 9.99
CA GLY A 48 -7.19 -12.46 10.52
C GLY A 48 -5.75 -12.94 10.37
N VAL A 49 -5.46 -14.19 10.73
CA VAL A 49 -4.10 -14.76 10.64
C VAL A 49 -3.64 -14.84 9.18
N LYS A 50 -4.53 -15.28 8.27
CA LYS A 50 -4.27 -15.30 6.83
C LYS A 50 -4.02 -13.88 6.30
N THR A 51 -4.75 -12.90 6.82
CA THR A 51 -4.61 -11.50 6.43
C THR A 51 -3.33 -10.85 6.96
N VAL A 52 -2.80 -11.29 8.12
CA VAL A 52 -1.47 -10.89 8.59
C VAL A 52 -0.39 -11.34 7.60
N ALA A 53 -0.46 -12.59 7.14
CA ALA A 53 0.47 -13.12 6.14
C ALA A 53 0.36 -12.35 4.81
N ALA A 54 -0.86 -12.08 4.35
CA ALA A 54 -1.11 -11.24 3.17
C ALA A 54 -0.51 -9.83 3.32
N SER A 55 -0.71 -9.20 4.47
CA SER A 55 -0.21 -7.84 4.73
C SER A 55 1.30 -7.79 4.87
N THR A 56 1.91 -8.86 5.36
CA THR A 56 3.37 -9.03 5.38
C THR A 56 3.91 -9.15 3.96
N ALA A 57 3.27 -9.97 3.10
CA ALA A 57 3.64 -10.09 1.69
C ALA A 57 3.52 -8.75 0.95
N ALA A 58 2.44 -7.99 1.17
CA ALA A 58 2.27 -6.64 0.62
C ALA A 58 3.36 -5.66 1.12
N ALA A 59 3.72 -5.72 2.41
CA ALA A 59 4.77 -4.90 2.98
C ALA A 59 6.16 -5.23 2.38
N LEU A 60 6.47 -6.50 2.15
CA LEU A 60 7.70 -6.93 1.46
C LEU A 60 7.71 -6.48 0.00
N PHE A 61 6.57 -6.58 -0.69
CA PHE A 61 6.43 -6.06 -2.04
C PHE A 61 6.67 -4.55 -2.10
N ARG A 62 6.29 -3.80 -1.06
CA ARG A 62 6.60 -2.38 -0.96
C ARG A 62 8.11 -2.10 -0.91
N ILE A 63 8.89 -2.94 -0.23
CA ILE A 63 10.36 -2.82 -0.21
C ILE A 63 10.91 -2.97 -1.63
N PHE A 64 10.39 -3.93 -2.40
CA PHE A 64 10.79 -4.13 -3.79
C PHE A 64 10.51 -2.91 -4.68
N LEU A 65 9.39 -2.21 -4.45
CA LEU A 65 9.04 -0.99 -5.18
C LEU A 65 9.78 0.28 -4.70
N MET A 66 10.58 0.20 -3.64
CA MET A 66 11.22 1.36 -3.02
C MET A 66 12.10 2.18 -3.99
N PRO A 67 12.86 1.59 -4.93
CA PRO A 67 13.61 2.38 -5.90
C PRO A 67 12.73 3.31 -6.75
N ILE A 68 11.57 2.83 -7.19
CA ILE A 68 10.62 3.64 -7.98
C ILE A 68 10.06 4.79 -7.12
N ASP A 69 9.74 4.52 -5.85
CA ASP A 69 9.27 5.54 -4.91
C ASP A 69 10.34 6.61 -4.64
N THR A 70 11.59 6.19 -4.46
CA THR A 70 12.71 7.12 -4.25
C THR A 70 12.96 7.99 -5.47
N VAL A 71 12.89 7.44 -6.69
CA VAL A 71 13.00 8.24 -7.93
C VAL A 71 11.85 9.26 -8.00
N LYS A 72 10.61 8.81 -7.82
CA LYS A 72 9.43 9.67 -7.84
C LYS A 72 9.53 10.81 -6.84
N THR A 73 9.77 10.50 -5.57
CA THR A 73 9.80 11.49 -4.48
C THR A 73 10.94 12.48 -4.65
N THR A 74 12.13 12.01 -5.06
CA THR A 74 13.27 12.88 -5.35
C THR A 74 12.93 13.84 -6.50
N MET A 75 12.31 13.35 -7.58
CA MET A 75 11.87 14.19 -8.70
C MET A 75 10.73 15.14 -8.32
N GLN A 76 9.80 14.74 -7.45
CA GLN A 76 8.71 15.61 -6.96
C GLN A 76 9.24 16.78 -6.11
N VAL A 77 10.27 16.53 -5.30
CA VAL A 77 10.90 17.56 -4.44
C VAL A 77 11.84 18.46 -5.25
N THR A 78 12.77 17.87 -5.99
CA THR A 78 13.86 18.61 -6.65
C THR A 78 13.52 19.07 -8.07
N GLY A 79 12.56 18.40 -8.72
CA GLY A 79 12.25 18.59 -10.13
C GLY A 79 13.27 18.04 -11.12
N LYS A 80 14.33 17.35 -10.67
CA LYS A 80 15.45 16.93 -11.52
C LYS A 80 15.78 15.45 -11.30
N PHE A 81 15.95 14.69 -12.39
CA PHE A 81 16.45 13.32 -12.31
C PHE A 81 17.95 13.28 -11.94
N SER A 82 18.72 14.31 -12.29
CA SER A 82 20.13 14.40 -11.90
C SER A 82 20.34 14.27 -10.39
N ALA A 83 19.40 14.77 -9.58
CA ALA A 83 19.45 14.64 -8.12
C ALA A 83 19.38 13.17 -7.63
N VAL A 84 18.70 12.29 -8.38
CA VAL A 84 18.70 10.84 -8.11
C VAL A 84 20.09 10.26 -8.40
N VAL A 85 20.66 10.62 -9.55
CA VAL A 85 22.00 10.16 -9.96
C VAL A 85 23.06 10.64 -8.97
N ASP A 86 22.99 11.89 -8.53
CA ASP A 86 23.91 12.45 -7.53
C ASP A 86 23.79 11.71 -6.20
N LYS A 87 22.56 11.40 -5.77
CA LYS A 87 22.32 10.58 -4.57
C LYS A 87 22.95 9.19 -4.69
N MET A 88 22.79 8.54 -5.85
CA MET A 88 23.41 7.23 -6.13
C MET A 88 24.94 7.30 -6.20
N LYS A 89 25.52 8.39 -6.72
CA LYS A 89 26.97 8.58 -6.76
C LYS A 89 27.58 8.71 -5.36
N ILE A 90 26.86 9.37 -4.44
CA ILE A 90 27.32 9.57 -3.07
C ILE A 90 27.15 8.30 -2.23
N GLY A 91 25.96 7.67 -2.29
CA GLY A 91 25.59 6.59 -1.38
C GLY A 91 25.53 5.19 -2.00
N GLY A 92 25.91 5.03 -3.26
CA GLY A 92 25.72 3.80 -4.02
C GLY A 92 24.25 3.49 -4.33
N PRO A 93 23.96 2.35 -4.98
CA PRO A 93 22.60 1.98 -5.39
C PRO A 93 21.66 1.70 -4.22
N LEU A 94 22.17 1.26 -3.06
CA LEU A 94 21.36 0.95 -1.88
C LEU A 94 20.65 2.17 -1.29
N ILE A 95 21.12 3.39 -1.60
CA ILE A 95 20.49 4.62 -1.13
C ILE A 95 19.05 4.79 -1.64
N LEU A 96 18.69 4.07 -2.71
CA LEU A 96 17.33 4.01 -3.25
C LEU A 96 16.35 3.28 -2.32
N TYR A 97 16.85 2.53 -1.33
CA TYR A 97 16.07 1.84 -0.31
C TYR A 97 15.97 2.60 1.02
N ASN A 98 16.51 3.82 1.10
CA ASN A 98 16.40 4.63 2.32
C ASN A 98 14.93 4.89 2.67
N GLY A 99 14.52 4.43 3.84
CA GLY A 99 13.13 4.51 4.30
C GLY A 99 12.26 3.30 3.91
N ALA A 100 12.82 2.25 3.30
CA ALA A 100 12.09 1.04 2.89
C ALA A 100 11.31 0.40 4.05
N LEU A 101 11.94 0.25 5.23
CA LEU A 101 11.26 -0.33 6.40
C LEU A 101 10.11 0.54 6.92
N ALA A 102 10.27 1.87 6.86
CA ALA A 102 9.20 2.78 7.22
C ALA A 102 8.04 2.70 6.22
N ALA A 103 8.33 2.62 4.92
CA ALA A 103 7.33 2.44 3.86
C ALA A 103 6.60 1.09 3.96
N ALA A 104 7.34 0.01 4.27
CA ALA A 104 6.80 -1.32 4.50
C ALA A 104 5.88 -1.34 5.74
N SER A 105 6.32 -0.73 6.84
CA SER A 105 5.51 -0.62 8.06
C SER A 105 4.24 0.19 7.84
N ALA A 106 4.33 1.31 7.12
CA ALA A 106 3.16 2.10 6.75
C ALA A 106 2.19 1.32 5.84
N THR A 107 2.74 0.48 4.94
CA THR A 107 1.93 -0.42 4.11
C THR A 107 1.23 -1.45 4.99
N PHE A 108 1.93 -2.11 5.90
CA PHE A 108 1.35 -3.10 6.79
C PHE A 108 0.19 -2.53 7.62
N VAL A 109 0.41 -1.37 8.27
CA VAL A 109 -0.60 -0.75 9.15
C VAL A 109 -1.81 -0.22 8.38
N GLY A 110 -1.66 0.15 7.10
CA GLY A 110 -2.81 0.50 6.25
C GLY A 110 -3.51 -0.72 5.65
N HIS A 111 -2.74 -1.71 5.20
CA HIS A 111 -3.20 -2.88 4.48
C HIS A 111 -3.93 -3.86 5.39
N TYR A 112 -3.38 -4.16 6.56
CA TYR A 112 -3.93 -5.17 7.46
C TYR A 112 -5.36 -4.83 7.93
N PRO A 113 -5.63 -3.67 8.55
CA PRO A 113 -6.98 -3.36 9.02
C PRO A 113 -8.00 -3.27 7.89
N TRP A 114 -7.58 -2.78 6.72
CA TRP A 114 -8.45 -2.67 5.55
C TRP A 114 -8.88 -4.06 5.05
N PHE A 115 -7.90 -4.91 4.71
CA PHE A 115 -8.20 -6.24 4.16
C PHE A 115 -8.78 -7.18 5.20
N PHE A 116 -8.44 -7.02 6.48
CA PHE A 116 -9.05 -7.84 7.53
C PHE A 116 -10.55 -7.57 7.60
N THR A 117 -10.93 -6.29 7.65
CA THR A 117 -12.33 -5.88 7.66
C THR A 117 -13.04 -6.35 6.40
N TYR A 118 -12.42 -6.17 5.22
CA TYR A 118 -13.00 -6.59 3.95
C TYR A 118 -13.23 -8.09 3.90
N ASN A 119 -12.21 -8.89 4.23
CA ASN A 119 -12.26 -10.34 4.18
C ASN A 119 -13.26 -10.89 5.22
N TYR A 120 -13.23 -10.37 6.45
CA TYR A 120 -14.18 -10.75 7.51
C TYR A 120 -15.63 -10.47 7.11
N LEU A 121 -15.93 -9.26 6.62
CA LEU A 121 -17.27 -8.93 6.18
C LEU A 121 -17.67 -9.72 4.93
N SER A 122 -16.73 -10.04 4.04
CA SER A 122 -17.01 -10.87 2.87
C SER A 122 -17.31 -12.33 3.21
N GLU A 123 -16.83 -12.85 4.34
CA GLU A 123 -17.21 -14.18 4.85
C GLU A 123 -18.59 -14.17 5.52
N LYS A 124 -18.96 -13.05 6.16
CA LYS A 124 -20.21 -12.94 6.92
C LYS A 124 -21.40 -12.47 6.09
N ILE A 125 -21.18 -11.64 5.09
CA ILE A 125 -22.23 -11.08 4.24
C ILE A 125 -22.31 -11.89 2.95
N PRO A 126 -23.44 -12.59 2.68
CA PRO A 126 -23.56 -13.47 1.52
C PRO A 126 -23.45 -12.68 0.20
N LYS A 127 -22.95 -13.36 -0.83
CA LYS A 127 -22.90 -12.82 -2.20
C LYS A 127 -24.32 -12.61 -2.73
N GLN A 128 -24.46 -11.63 -3.60
CA GLN A 128 -25.77 -11.29 -4.17
C GLN A 128 -25.87 -11.80 -5.60
N ASP A 129 -27.08 -12.23 -6.00
CA ASP A 129 -27.32 -12.85 -7.31
C ASP A 129 -27.33 -11.82 -8.45
N THR A 130 -27.77 -10.58 -8.15
CA THR A 130 -27.82 -9.51 -9.16
C THR A 130 -26.54 -8.67 -9.13
N GLN A 131 -26.10 -8.22 -10.31
CA GLN A 131 -24.88 -7.42 -10.44
C GLN A 131 -24.95 -6.12 -9.62
N LEU A 132 -26.10 -5.44 -9.61
CA LEU A 132 -26.28 -4.19 -8.88
C LEU A 132 -26.21 -4.41 -7.36
N ALA A 133 -26.82 -5.48 -6.86
CA ALA A 133 -26.75 -5.82 -5.44
C ALA A 133 -25.34 -6.25 -5.04
N GLU A 134 -24.62 -7.01 -5.86
CA GLU A 134 -23.23 -7.41 -5.58
C GLU A 134 -22.29 -6.20 -5.62
N LEU A 135 -22.52 -5.24 -6.52
CA LEU A 135 -21.81 -3.97 -6.54
C LEU A 135 -22.06 -3.18 -5.26
N GLY A 136 -23.33 -3.05 -4.84
CA GLY A 136 -23.70 -2.39 -3.58
C GLY A 136 -23.06 -3.07 -2.36
N ARG A 137 -23.06 -4.40 -2.33
CA ARG A 137 -22.39 -5.19 -1.29
C ARG A 137 -20.89 -4.88 -1.22
N ARG A 138 -20.19 -4.90 -2.35
CA ARG A 138 -18.75 -4.58 -2.43
C ARG A 138 -18.46 -3.14 -2.03
N ALA A 139 -19.31 -2.20 -2.42
CA ALA A 139 -19.19 -0.79 -2.04
C ALA A 139 -19.31 -0.62 -0.51
N LEU A 140 -20.31 -1.26 0.10
CA LEU A 140 -20.47 -1.28 1.56
C LEU A 140 -19.24 -1.86 2.26
N LEU A 141 -18.74 -3.02 1.79
CA LEU A 141 -17.54 -3.64 2.36
C LEU A 141 -16.32 -2.71 2.26
N GLY A 142 -16.09 -2.13 1.09
CA GLY A 142 -14.99 -1.22 0.85
C GLY A 142 -15.09 0.05 1.69
N PHE A 143 -16.29 0.57 1.90
CA PHE A 143 -16.56 1.72 2.76
C PHE A 143 -16.21 1.40 4.23
N CYS A 144 -16.76 0.32 4.79
CA CYS A 144 -16.46 -0.10 6.16
C CYS A 144 -14.96 -0.36 6.37
N SER A 145 -14.32 -1.01 5.39
CA SER A 145 -12.88 -1.31 5.43
C SER A 145 -12.04 -0.03 5.44
N SER A 146 -12.43 0.98 4.66
CA SER A 146 -11.78 2.28 4.63
C SER A 146 -11.96 3.02 5.97
N ALA A 147 -13.18 3.05 6.51
CA ALA A 147 -13.46 3.69 7.80
C ALA A 147 -12.62 3.09 8.95
N VAL A 148 -12.53 1.75 9.02
CA VAL A 148 -11.70 1.07 10.03
C VAL A 148 -10.22 1.35 9.81
N SER A 149 -9.72 1.21 8.59
CA SER A 149 -8.30 1.43 8.28
C SER A 149 -7.86 2.88 8.52
N ASP A 150 -8.67 3.85 8.17
CA ASP A 150 -8.37 5.25 8.44
C ASP A 150 -8.41 5.54 9.93
N THR A 151 -9.35 4.98 10.70
CA THR A 151 -9.36 5.11 12.16
C THR A 151 -8.08 4.56 12.79
N CYS A 152 -7.61 3.39 12.33
CA CYS A 152 -6.38 2.78 12.83
C CYS A 152 -5.10 3.52 12.39
N SER A 153 -5.09 4.10 11.19
CA SER A 153 -3.88 4.70 10.60
C SER A 153 -3.79 6.22 10.81
N ASN A 154 -4.86 6.89 11.22
CA ASN A 154 -4.90 8.35 11.29
C ASN A 154 -3.87 8.91 12.28
N SER A 155 -3.68 8.28 13.43
CA SER A 155 -2.67 8.70 14.42
C SER A 155 -1.26 8.75 13.82
N ILE A 156 -0.90 7.75 13.02
CA ILE A 156 0.39 7.70 12.30
C ILE A 156 0.46 8.82 11.26
N ARG A 157 -0.63 9.09 10.55
CA ARG A 157 -0.69 10.20 9.59
C ARG A 157 -0.50 11.54 10.28
N VAL A 158 -1.11 11.77 11.44
CA VAL A 158 -0.95 12.98 12.24
C VAL A 158 0.50 13.16 12.69
N ILE A 159 1.12 12.11 13.25
CA ILE A 159 2.54 12.16 13.65
C ILE A 159 3.43 12.48 12.46
N LYS A 160 3.18 11.83 11.32
CA LYS A 160 3.92 12.09 10.07
C LYS A 160 3.79 13.57 9.66
N VAL A 161 2.58 14.11 9.63
CA VAL A 161 2.35 15.51 9.25
C VAL A 161 3.03 16.45 10.24
N TYR A 162 2.88 16.24 11.54
CA TYR A 162 3.51 17.06 12.57
C TYR A 162 5.04 17.12 12.40
N LYS A 163 5.69 15.97 12.23
CA LYS A 163 7.14 15.88 11.96
C LYS A 163 7.56 16.48 10.63
N GLN A 164 6.67 16.56 9.64
CA GLN A 164 6.95 17.15 8.34
C GLN A 164 6.72 18.67 8.31
N SER A 165 5.91 19.21 9.23
CA SER A 165 5.51 20.62 9.25
C SER A 165 6.19 21.48 10.31
N HIS A 166 6.80 20.89 11.35
CA HIS A 166 7.49 21.62 12.41
C HIS A 166 9.02 21.37 12.35
N PRO A 167 9.86 22.41 12.59
CA PRO A 167 11.32 22.30 12.60
C PRO A 167 11.86 21.36 13.68
#